data_AF-A0A8T0SC85-F1
#
_entry.id   AF-A0A8T0SC85-F1
#
_cell.length_a   1.000
_cell.length_b   1.000
_cell.length_c   1.000
_cell.angle_alpha   90.00
_cell.angle_beta   90.00
_cell.angle_gamma   90.00
#
_symmetry.space_group_name_H-M   'P 1'
#
loop_
_entity.id
_entity.type
_entity.pdbx_description
1 polymer ?
#
loop_
_entity_poly.entity_id
_entity_poly.type
_entity_poly.pdbx_seq_one_letter_code
_entity_poly.pdbx_strand_id
1 'polypeptide(L)'
;MFRPPNAFGAPPRPLQPPPWQWRQQQPPPPPPQPSPAVSFWQRDNVRDHVRKLQETIEVSSALINELEEIAATRNPGDAAAQESDLSSVNLPSGSADSSEDKHLCFVELARSMGVSQDTHESMAVDAANYLCHQLQHLLAPIASATNQSGPWEERSAMVRLTQKLQKAKRNKSWRKRKRKHVAELFQKERADYDRIDQEADEWRAKQIAKDIAKRKVESMKQIARKKANEERKRLESELELALMVEKLQELRSIRVQKMKKQGHFLPEEDDKYLERVKAAVEEEERQAATAARTDAVKDAILTAEESRKVPQNENHHEDGSEDLKNGPTEDKNLGDVGVSEKNDQASQKTEHEGHKVEGKVHGHHDPVRRMWDSFMRPGGSRIPGHWVQPPPPSDEVWASYLVQPK
;
A
#
# COMPACT_ATOMS: atom_id res chain seq x y z
N MET A 1 2.79 -97.25 8.71
CA MET A 1 3.15 -97.93 9.97
C MET A 1 2.61 -97.11 11.14
N PHE A 2 1.81 -97.76 11.99
CA PHE A 2 1.37 -97.48 13.37
C PHE A 2 1.03 -96.06 13.89
N ARG A 3 -0.20 -96.00 14.41
CA ARG A 3 -0.88 -95.01 15.30
C ARG A 3 -0.33 -95.15 16.76
N PRO A 4 -0.58 -94.22 17.71
CA PRO A 4 -1.91 -94.23 18.32
C PRO A 4 -2.54 -92.87 18.69
N PRO A 5 -3.86 -92.92 18.96
CA PRO A 5 -4.77 -91.81 19.16
C PRO A 5 -5.05 -91.55 20.65
N ASN A 6 -5.54 -90.35 20.99
CA ASN A 6 -6.37 -89.95 22.14
C ASN A 6 -6.23 -88.42 22.24
N ALA A 7 -7.23 -87.59 22.46
CA ALA A 7 -8.62 -87.80 22.83
C ALA A 7 -9.40 -86.53 22.41
N PHE A 8 -10.71 -86.69 22.26
CA PHE A 8 -11.67 -85.60 22.13
C PHE A 8 -11.53 -84.57 23.27
N GLY A 9 -11.71 -83.29 22.94
CA GLY A 9 -12.28 -82.29 23.86
C GLY A 9 -11.34 -81.23 24.42
N ALA A 10 -11.42 -80.01 23.88
CA ALA A 10 -11.39 -78.79 24.69
C ALA A 10 -12.08 -77.63 23.92
N PRO A 11 -13.00 -76.87 24.54
CA PRO A 11 -13.64 -75.72 23.92
C PRO A 11 -12.62 -74.59 23.68
N PRO A 12 -12.87 -73.66 22.74
CA PRO A 12 -11.97 -72.53 22.54
C PRO A 12 -11.86 -71.74 23.85
N ARG A 13 -10.62 -71.54 24.32
CA ARG A 13 -10.33 -70.70 25.49
C ARG A 13 -10.94 -69.31 25.27
N PRO A 14 -11.60 -68.71 26.28
CA PRO A 14 -11.97 -67.31 26.20
C PRO A 14 -10.70 -66.47 26.05
N LEU A 15 -10.71 -65.56 25.08
CA LEU A 15 -9.66 -64.59 24.84
C LEU A 15 -9.38 -63.83 26.13
N GLN A 16 -8.21 -64.02 26.72
CA GLN A 16 -7.77 -63.16 27.82
C GLN A 16 -7.65 -61.74 27.30
N PRO A 17 -8.26 -60.74 27.97
CA PRO A 17 -8.07 -59.36 27.58
C PRO A 17 -6.60 -58.94 27.83
N PRO A 18 -6.06 -58.07 26.96
CA PRO A 18 -4.67 -57.63 27.03
C PRO A 18 -4.32 -56.94 28.36
N PRO A 19 -3.07 -57.04 28.83
CA PRO A 19 -2.63 -56.70 30.19
C PRO A 19 -2.77 -55.22 30.59
N TRP A 20 -3.19 -54.34 29.69
CA TRP A 20 -3.40 -52.92 29.98
C TRP A 20 -4.69 -52.63 30.75
N GLN A 21 -5.67 -53.54 30.75
CA GLN A 21 -6.93 -53.33 31.50
C GLN A 21 -6.74 -53.35 33.03
N TRP A 22 -5.75 -54.09 33.54
CA TRP A 22 -5.47 -54.15 34.99
C TRP A 22 -4.77 -52.89 35.53
N ARG A 23 -4.22 -52.04 34.64
CA ARG A 23 -3.49 -50.83 35.04
C ARG A 23 -4.39 -49.62 35.34
N GLN A 24 -5.71 -49.77 35.29
CA GLN A 24 -6.65 -48.69 35.63
C GLN A 24 -7.21 -48.74 37.05
N GLN A 25 -6.95 -49.80 37.83
CA GLN A 25 -7.55 -49.96 39.17
C GLN A 25 -6.61 -49.64 40.34
N GLN A 26 -5.39 -49.17 40.09
CA GLN A 26 -4.54 -48.67 41.17
C GLN A 26 -4.73 -47.16 41.35
N PRO A 27 -5.09 -46.67 42.55
CA PRO A 27 -5.03 -45.24 42.83
C PRO A 27 -3.60 -44.75 42.62
N PRO A 28 -3.39 -43.60 41.96
CA PRO A 28 -2.05 -43.09 41.70
C PRO A 28 -1.33 -42.85 43.03
N PRO A 29 -0.02 -43.16 43.14
CA PRO A 29 0.76 -42.80 44.31
C PRO A 29 0.68 -41.27 44.50
N PRO A 30 0.58 -40.77 45.75
CA PRO A 30 0.56 -39.34 45.99
C PRO A 30 1.80 -38.70 45.36
N PRO A 31 1.67 -37.53 44.69
CA PRO A 31 2.80 -36.86 44.11
C PRO A 31 3.84 -36.61 45.21
N PRO A 32 5.15 -36.83 44.95
CA PRO A 32 6.18 -36.50 45.91
C PRO A 32 6.01 -35.02 46.28
N GLN A 33 5.72 -34.75 47.55
CA GLN A 33 5.63 -33.39 48.03
C GLN A 33 6.98 -32.72 47.77
N PRO A 34 7.03 -31.57 47.06
CA PRO A 34 8.27 -30.84 46.93
C PRO A 34 8.71 -30.43 48.33
N SER A 35 9.89 -30.88 48.76
CA SER A 35 10.51 -30.37 49.98
C SER A 35 10.49 -28.84 49.98
N PRO A 36 10.15 -28.17 51.09
CA PRO A 36 10.07 -26.70 51.19
C PRO A 36 11.45 -26.01 51.13
N ALA A 37 12.49 -26.70 50.66
CA ALA A 37 13.75 -26.08 50.31
C ALA A 37 13.50 -25.16 49.12
N VAL A 38 13.37 -23.87 49.42
CA VAL A 38 13.27 -22.78 48.46
C VAL A 38 14.46 -22.89 47.50
N SER A 39 14.22 -23.44 46.30
CA SER A 39 15.29 -23.71 45.35
C SER A 39 15.90 -22.38 44.89
N PHE A 40 17.21 -22.22 45.03
CA PHE A 40 17.98 -21.08 44.52
C PHE A 40 17.59 -20.74 43.08
N TRP A 41 17.35 -21.76 42.25
CA TRP A 41 17.01 -21.64 40.82
C TRP A 41 15.58 -21.18 40.51
N GLN A 42 14.78 -20.80 41.51
CA GLN A 42 13.50 -20.14 41.28
C GLN A 42 13.72 -18.71 40.79
N ARG A 43 12.82 -18.24 39.90
CA ARG A 43 12.96 -16.96 39.20
C ARG A 43 13.18 -15.77 40.15
N ASP A 44 12.40 -15.68 41.21
CA ASP A 44 12.44 -14.54 42.13
C ASP A 44 13.72 -14.57 42.97
N ASN A 45 14.12 -15.75 43.45
CA ASN A 45 15.35 -15.94 44.21
C ASN A 45 16.61 -15.63 43.38
N VAL A 46 16.71 -16.15 42.16
CA VAL A 46 17.85 -15.83 41.26
C VAL A 46 17.89 -14.32 41.00
N ARG A 47 16.74 -13.69 40.76
CA ARG A 47 16.68 -12.24 40.49
C ARG A 47 17.15 -11.43 41.69
N ASP A 48 16.64 -11.72 42.88
CA ASP A 48 16.99 -10.98 44.09
C ASP A 48 18.44 -11.25 44.51
N HIS A 49 18.95 -12.46 44.26
CA HIS A 49 20.33 -12.82 44.49
C HIS A 49 21.30 -12.10 43.54
N VAL A 50 20.98 -12.04 42.25
CA VAL A 50 21.77 -11.27 41.27
C VAL A 50 21.72 -9.78 41.59
N ARG A 51 20.58 -9.24 42.03
CA ARG A 51 20.46 -7.86 42.49
C ARG A 51 21.41 -7.58 43.67
N LYS A 52 21.37 -8.41 44.71
CA LYS A 52 22.28 -8.28 45.86
C LYS A 52 23.75 -8.40 45.48
N LEU A 53 24.08 -9.30 44.55
CA LEU A 53 25.44 -9.41 44.02
C LEU A 53 25.87 -8.12 43.33
N GLN A 54 25.00 -7.53 42.52
CA GLN A 54 25.27 -6.27 41.83
C GLN A 54 25.45 -5.11 42.81
N GLU A 55 24.56 -4.96 43.79
CA GLU A 55 24.68 -3.95 44.86
C GLU A 55 25.98 -4.13 45.66
N THR A 56 26.36 -5.37 45.99
CA THR A 56 27.60 -5.66 46.72
C THR A 56 28.84 -5.31 45.88
N ILE A 57 28.81 -5.56 44.56
CA ILE A 57 29.89 -5.17 43.65
C ILE A 57 30.02 -3.65 43.58
N GLU A 58 28.90 -2.93 43.46
CA GLU A 58 28.89 -1.45 43.43
C GLU A 58 29.49 -0.85 44.71
N VAL A 59 29.08 -1.34 45.88
CA VAL A 59 29.65 -0.91 47.19
C VAL A 59 31.13 -1.28 47.30
N SER A 60 31.52 -2.47 46.82
CA SER A 60 32.93 -2.90 46.82
C SER A 60 33.81 -2.02 45.93
N SER A 61 33.30 -1.58 44.76
CA SER A 61 34.03 -0.65 43.89
C SER A 61 34.23 0.71 44.54
N ALA A 62 33.23 1.23 45.26
CA ALA A 62 33.39 2.47 46.02
C ALA A 62 34.42 2.33 47.14
N LEU A 63 34.40 1.21 47.86
CA LEU A 63 35.36 0.93 48.94
C LEU A 63 36.80 0.74 48.42
N ILE A 64 36.97 0.17 47.23
CA ILE A 64 38.29 0.08 46.58
C ILE A 64 38.86 1.49 46.37
N ASN A 65 38.06 2.43 45.85
CA ASN A 65 38.49 3.81 45.66
C ASN A 65 38.85 4.50 46.99
N GLU A 66 38.05 4.26 48.05
CA GLU A 66 38.31 4.78 49.40
C GLU A 66 39.62 4.24 49.98
N LEU A 67 39.90 2.94 49.82
CA LEU A 67 41.17 2.33 50.25
C LEU A 67 42.37 2.82 49.46
N GLU A 68 42.23 3.06 48.15
CA GLU A 68 43.26 3.67 47.31
C GLU A 68 43.59 5.10 47.77
N GLU A 69 42.57 5.87 48.15
CA GLU A 69 42.73 7.22 48.70
C GLU A 69 43.45 7.21 50.06
N ILE A 70 43.05 6.30 50.97
CA ILE A 70 43.72 6.12 52.27
C ILE A 70 45.21 5.77 52.05
N ALA A 71 45.51 4.85 51.12
CA ALA A 71 46.88 4.46 50.78
C ALA A 71 47.69 5.64 50.20
N ALA A 72 47.07 6.51 49.39
CA ALA A 72 47.72 7.70 48.84
C ALA A 72 48.07 8.73 49.93
N THR A 73 47.20 8.93 50.93
CA THR A 73 47.46 9.87 52.05
C THR A 73 48.55 9.41 53.02
N ARG A 74 48.85 8.10 53.05
CA ARG A 74 49.93 7.51 53.85
C ARG A 74 51.32 7.66 53.20
N ASN A 75 51.38 7.85 51.87
CA ASN A 75 52.61 8.03 51.09
C ASN A 75 52.72 9.44 50.45
N PRO A 76 52.73 10.54 51.22
CA PRO A 76 52.97 11.87 50.66
C PRO A 76 54.44 12.10 50.21
N GLY A 77 55.34 11.17 50.55
CA GLY A 77 56.80 11.34 50.42
C GLY A 77 57.40 11.09 49.02
N ASP A 78 56.69 10.43 48.11
CA ASP A 78 57.25 10.04 46.80
C ASP A 78 56.63 10.79 45.60
N ALA A 79 55.67 11.69 45.83
CA ALA A 79 55.07 12.54 44.78
C ALA A 79 55.63 13.98 44.75
N ALA A 80 56.44 14.38 45.74
CA ALA A 80 57.06 15.71 45.82
C ALA A 80 58.49 15.77 45.25
N ALA A 81 58.91 14.75 44.50
CA ALA A 81 60.23 14.65 43.89
C ALA A 81 60.16 14.30 42.39
N GLN A 82 59.19 14.86 41.67
CA GLN A 82 59.27 15.05 40.23
C GLN A 82 58.27 16.15 39.89
N GLU A 83 58.79 17.29 39.45
CA GLU A 83 58.18 18.41 38.71
C GLU A 83 59.04 19.64 39.06
N SER A 84 60.26 19.62 38.54
CA SER A 84 61.00 20.84 38.26
C SER A 84 61.17 20.91 36.74
N ASP A 85 60.83 22.08 36.23
CA ASP A 85 61.06 22.60 34.89
C ASP A 85 60.13 22.08 33.80
N LEU A 86 59.05 22.84 33.53
CA LEU A 86 59.08 23.80 32.41
C LEU A 86 58.18 25.01 32.68
N SER A 87 58.74 26.15 32.32
CA SER A 87 58.35 27.52 32.62
C SER A 87 57.06 28.02 31.93
N SER A 88 56.40 28.94 32.65
CA SER A 88 55.89 30.23 32.13
C SER A 88 54.68 30.24 31.18
N VAL A 89 53.57 30.85 31.63
CA VAL A 89 52.97 32.08 31.06
C VAL A 89 51.44 32.10 31.30
N ASN A 90 51.02 33.14 32.04
CA ASN A 90 49.72 33.83 32.08
C ASN A 90 48.46 33.15 32.65
N LEU A 91 47.98 33.75 33.76
CA LEU A 91 46.56 33.90 34.09
C LEU A 91 45.84 34.74 33.01
N PRO A 92 44.52 34.52 32.82
CA PRO A 92 43.54 35.43 33.43
C PRO A 92 42.36 34.67 34.06
N SER A 93 42.02 34.94 35.32
CA SER A 93 40.93 35.86 35.71
C SER A 93 39.56 35.55 35.09
N GLY A 94 38.65 35.08 35.95
CA GLY A 94 37.23 35.41 35.85
C GLY A 94 36.28 34.22 35.65
N SER A 95 35.38 34.07 36.62
CA SER A 95 33.95 33.82 36.41
C SER A 95 33.37 32.51 36.94
N ALA A 96 32.44 32.72 37.88
CA ALA A 96 31.22 31.95 38.14
C ALA A 96 31.36 30.55 38.76
N ASP A 97 30.95 30.49 40.04
CA ASP A 97 29.88 29.59 40.50
C ASP A 97 29.63 28.37 39.59
N SER A 98 30.48 27.36 39.76
CA SER A 98 30.05 25.99 39.55
C SER A 98 30.10 25.33 40.91
N SER A 99 28.93 25.29 41.56
CA SER A 99 28.58 24.33 42.59
C SER A 99 28.61 22.93 41.96
N GLU A 100 29.79 22.49 41.53
CA GLU A 100 30.11 21.08 41.49
C GLU A 100 30.22 20.67 42.95
N ASP A 101 29.24 19.87 43.35
CA ASP A 101 29.23 19.01 44.51
C ASP A 101 30.62 18.34 44.59
N LYS A 102 31.57 19.00 45.27
CA LYS A 102 32.92 18.49 45.45
C LYS A 102 32.73 17.20 46.20
N HIS A 103 32.88 16.08 45.49
CA HIS A 103 33.07 14.77 46.09
C HIS A 103 34.13 14.95 47.17
N LEU A 104 33.69 15.06 48.42
CA LEU A 104 34.61 15.15 49.55
C LEU A 104 35.41 13.86 49.49
N CYS A 105 36.73 13.99 49.38
CA CYS A 105 37.70 12.91 49.59
C CYS A 105 37.21 12.08 50.78
N PHE A 106 37.09 10.76 50.65
CA PHE A 106 36.58 9.90 51.74
C PHE A 106 37.37 10.13 53.05
N VAL A 107 38.67 10.41 52.93
CA VAL A 107 39.57 10.73 54.05
C VAL A 107 39.27 12.11 54.65
N GLU A 108 38.88 13.09 53.83
CA GLU A 108 38.53 14.44 54.28
C GLU A 108 37.16 14.46 54.99
N LEU A 109 36.21 13.69 54.48
CA LEU A 109 34.92 13.44 55.13
C LEU A 109 35.10 12.75 56.48
N ALA A 110 35.88 11.66 56.55
CA ALA A 110 36.18 10.96 57.80
C ALA A 110 36.81 11.89 58.86
N ARG A 111 37.74 12.76 58.42
CA ARG A 111 38.37 13.77 59.29
C ARG A 111 37.37 14.81 59.80
N SER A 112 36.45 15.28 58.95
CA SER A 112 35.37 16.20 59.35
C SER A 112 34.41 15.59 60.38
N MET A 113 34.23 14.27 60.34
CA MET A 113 33.43 13.51 61.29
C MET A 113 34.19 13.15 62.58
N GLY A 114 35.44 13.59 62.71
CA GLY A 114 36.29 13.36 63.88
C GLY A 114 36.90 11.96 63.97
N VAL A 115 36.93 11.21 62.86
CA VAL A 115 37.54 9.87 62.80
C VAL A 115 39.05 10.02 62.57
N SER A 116 39.87 9.36 63.38
CA SER A 116 41.32 9.34 63.16
C SER A 116 41.68 8.49 61.94
N GLN A 117 42.78 8.83 61.26
CA GLN A 117 43.22 8.13 60.04
C GLN A 117 43.42 6.62 60.27
N ASP A 118 44.04 6.23 61.38
CA ASP A 118 44.22 4.81 61.74
C ASP A 118 42.87 4.10 61.98
N THR A 119 41.89 4.80 62.54
CA THR A 119 40.54 4.25 62.76
C THR A 119 39.79 4.11 61.45
N HIS A 120 39.91 5.09 60.55
CA HIS A 120 39.31 5.07 59.21
C HIS A 120 39.90 3.92 58.37
N GLU A 121 41.22 3.75 58.38
CA GLU A 121 41.91 2.62 57.73
C GLU A 121 41.43 1.28 58.28
N SER A 122 41.37 1.11 59.61
CA SER A 122 40.87 -0.13 60.23
C SER A 122 39.43 -0.43 59.84
N MET A 123 38.55 0.58 59.86
CA MET A 123 37.14 0.41 59.49
C MET A 123 36.95 0.06 58.01
N ALA A 124 37.73 0.70 57.11
CA ALA A 124 37.67 0.42 55.68
C ALA A 124 38.19 -1.00 55.36
N VAL A 125 39.24 -1.46 56.05
CA VAL A 125 39.78 -2.82 55.92
C VAL A 125 38.78 -3.86 56.45
N ASP A 126 38.13 -3.61 57.59
CA ASP A 126 37.09 -4.50 58.12
C ASP A 126 35.86 -4.57 57.21
N ALA A 127 35.43 -3.43 56.65
CA ALA A 127 34.38 -3.38 55.64
C ALA A 127 34.76 -4.17 54.38
N ALA A 128 36.03 -4.12 53.96
CA ALA A 128 36.52 -4.85 52.79
C ALA A 128 36.50 -6.36 53.05
N ASN A 129 36.93 -6.80 54.23
CA ASN A 129 36.87 -8.20 54.63
C ASN A 129 35.42 -8.71 54.69
N TYR A 130 34.50 -7.90 55.23
CA TYR A 130 33.07 -8.21 55.24
C TYR A 130 32.49 -8.36 53.83
N LEU A 131 32.76 -7.41 52.92
CA LEU A 131 32.28 -7.46 51.53
C LEU A 131 32.89 -8.64 50.77
N CYS A 132 34.17 -8.98 51.01
CA CYS A 132 34.80 -10.16 50.44
C CYS A 132 34.07 -11.45 50.86
N HIS A 133 33.77 -11.61 52.15
CA HIS A 133 32.98 -12.75 52.63
C HIS A 133 31.57 -12.76 52.03
N GLN A 134 30.91 -11.59 51.95
CA GLN A 134 29.58 -11.47 51.35
C GLN A 134 29.59 -11.86 49.86
N LEU A 135 30.58 -11.42 49.09
CA LEU A 135 30.76 -11.81 47.69
C LEU A 135 31.00 -13.31 47.55
N GLN A 136 31.82 -13.92 48.42
CA GLN A 136 32.02 -15.37 48.42
C GLN A 136 30.71 -16.13 48.70
N HIS A 137 29.91 -15.68 49.67
CA HIS A 137 28.59 -16.25 49.95
C HIS A 137 27.61 -16.11 48.78
N LEU A 138 27.60 -14.95 48.12
CA LEU A 138 26.75 -14.72 46.95
C LEU A 138 27.24 -15.50 45.72
N LEU A 139 28.53 -15.78 45.58
CA LEU A 139 29.04 -16.59 44.47
C LEU A 139 28.89 -18.10 44.71
N ALA A 140 28.82 -18.55 45.96
CA ALA A 140 28.80 -19.97 46.30
C ALA A 140 27.73 -20.81 45.57
N PRO A 141 26.44 -20.40 45.47
CA PRO A 141 25.42 -21.18 44.76
C PRO A 141 25.66 -21.28 43.25
N ILE A 142 26.32 -20.28 42.67
CA ILE A 142 26.64 -20.24 41.23
C ILE A 142 27.88 -21.12 40.98
N ALA A 143 28.90 -21.00 41.84
CA ALA A 143 30.12 -21.79 41.78
C ALA A 143 29.84 -23.28 41.91
N SER A 144 28.96 -23.68 42.83
CA SER A 144 28.57 -25.08 43.00
C SER A 144 27.89 -25.69 41.77
N ALA A 145 27.20 -24.87 40.96
CA ALA A 145 26.60 -25.34 39.71
C ALA A 145 27.57 -25.37 38.51
N THR A 146 28.60 -24.53 38.51
CA THR A 146 29.63 -24.50 37.45
C THR A 146 30.75 -25.51 37.69
N ASN A 147 31.05 -25.81 38.95
CA ASN A 147 32.09 -26.76 39.34
C ASN A 147 31.73 -28.20 38.96
N GLN A 148 32.73 -28.94 38.45
CA GLN A 148 32.53 -30.34 38.07
C GLN A 148 32.29 -31.27 39.28
N SER A 149 32.70 -30.85 40.47
CA SER A 149 32.55 -31.56 41.74
C SER A 149 31.29 -31.18 42.54
N GLY A 150 30.48 -30.24 42.03
CA GLY A 150 29.29 -29.78 42.75
C GLY A 150 28.11 -30.76 42.72
N PRO A 151 27.10 -30.56 43.59
CA PRO A 151 25.91 -31.41 43.65
C PRO A 151 25.21 -31.50 42.28
N TRP A 152 24.84 -32.70 41.88
CA TRP A 152 24.28 -32.94 40.55
C TRP A 152 22.93 -32.23 40.34
N GLU A 153 22.17 -31.97 41.41
CA GLU A 153 20.91 -31.25 41.42
C GLU A 153 21.07 -29.83 40.85
N GLU A 154 22.12 -29.12 41.28
CA GLU A 154 22.40 -27.74 40.85
C GLU A 154 22.89 -27.69 39.40
N ARG A 155 23.78 -28.62 39.02
CA ARG A 155 24.24 -28.77 37.64
C ARG A 155 23.08 -29.08 36.69
N SER A 156 22.18 -29.98 37.10
CA SER A 156 20.98 -30.32 36.32
C SER A 156 20.03 -29.11 36.19
N ALA A 157 19.89 -28.28 37.23
CA ALA A 157 19.07 -27.08 37.19
C ALA A 157 19.63 -26.05 36.21
N MET A 158 20.94 -25.84 36.21
CA MET A 158 21.62 -24.98 35.24
C MET A 158 21.41 -25.49 33.80
N VAL A 159 21.59 -26.79 33.54
CA VAL A 159 21.35 -27.39 32.21
C VAL A 159 19.89 -27.22 31.76
N ARG A 160 18.91 -27.40 32.65
CA ARG A 160 17.50 -27.14 32.33
C ARG A 160 17.26 -25.67 31.95
N LEU A 161 17.92 -24.73 32.64
CA LEU A 161 17.79 -23.31 32.34
C LEU A 161 18.42 -22.94 30.99
N THR A 162 19.60 -23.46 30.66
CA THR A 162 20.24 -23.22 29.37
C THR A 162 19.40 -23.79 28.22
N GLN A 163 18.85 -24.99 28.38
CA GLN A 163 17.93 -25.58 27.41
C GLN A 163 16.65 -24.76 27.24
N LYS A 164 16.05 -24.26 28.34
CA LYS A 164 14.88 -23.36 28.28
C LYS A 164 15.21 -22.08 27.52
N LEU A 165 16.39 -21.49 27.76
CA LEU A 165 16.85 -20.29 27.06
C LEU A 165 17.02 -20.55 25.55
N GLN A 166 17.68 -21.64 25.18
CA GLN A 166 17.84 -22.04 23.77
C GLN A 166 16.49 -22.32 23.10
N LYS A 167 15.56 -23.00 23.79
CA LYS A 167 14.19 -23.23 23.31
C LYS A 167 13.45 -21.91 23.11
N ALA A 168 13.57 -20.96 24.04
CA ALA A 168 12.94 -19.65 23.92
C ALA A 168 13.49 -18.87 22.72
N LYS A 169 14.82 -18.86 22.50
CA LYS A 169 15.46 -18.24 21.32
C LYS A 169 14.93 -18.85 20.01
N ARG A 170 14.94 -20.18 19.90
CA ARG A 170 14.40 -20.90 18.73
C ARG A 170 12.93 -20.58 18.48
N ASN A 171 12.10 -20.59 19.53
CA ASN A 171 10.68 -20.29 19.44
C ASN A 171 10.43 -18.83 19.02
N LYS A 172 11.20 -17.86 19.53
CA LYS A 172 11.13 -16.45 19.11
C LYS A 172 11.42 -16.31 17.61
N SER A 173 12.49 -16.94 17.12
CA SER A 173 12.85 -16.93 15.71
C SER A 173 11.80 -17.63 14.84
N TRP A 174 11.29 -18.78 15.28
CA TRP A 174 10.23 -19.50 14.58
C TRP A 174 8.94 -18.67 14.47
N ARG A 175 8.49 -18.05 15.56
CA ARG A 175 7.32 -17.16 15.55
C ARG A 175 7.52 -15.95 14.63
N LYS A 176 8.73 -15.37 14.59
CA LYS A 176 9.07 -14.28 13.67
C LYS A 176 8.94 -14.73 12.22
N ARG A 177 9.52 -15.88 11.86
CA ARG A 177 9.42 -16.45 10.50
C ARG A 177 7.97 -16.78 10.14
N LYS A 178 7.20 -17.38 11.04
CA LYS A 178 5.79 -17.71 10.81
C LYS A 178 4.96 -16.46 10.54
N ARG A 179 5.10 -15.40 11.35
CA ARG A 179 4.40 -14.12 11.11
C ARG A 179 4.80 -13.49 9.78
N LYS A 180 6.09 -13.53 9.42
CA LYS A 180 6.57 -13.01 8.14
C LYS A 180 5.93 -13.76 6.98
N HIS A 181 5.93 -15.09 7.02
CA HIS A 181 5.33 -15.91 5.97
C HIS A 181 3.82 -15.67 5.82
N VAL A 182 3.10 -15.53 6.93
CA VAL A 182 1.67 -15.17 6.91
C VAL A 182 1.46 -13.79 6.29
N ALA A 183 2.27 -12.79 6.64
CA ALA A 183 2.19 -11.47 6.04
C ALA A 183 2.50 -11.47 4.53
N GLU A 184 3.49 -12.26 4.11
CA GLU A 184 3.83 -12.47 2.68
C GLU A 184 2.67 -13.11 1.91
N LEU A 185 1.95 -14.08 2.50
CA LEU A 185 0.77 -14.67 1.89
C LEU A 185 -0.35 -13.64 1.71
N PHE A 186 -0.65 -12.85 2.75
CA PHE A 186 -1.66 -11.79 2.65
C PHE A 186 -1.26 -10.69 1.65
N GLN A 187 0.02 -10.36 1.53
CA GLN A 187 0.50 -9.41 0.52
C GLN A 187 0.31 -9.94 -0.90
N LYS A 188 0.63 -11.22 -1.14
CA LYS A 188 0.39 -11.85 -2.45
C LYS A 188 -1.09 -11.86 -2.80
N GLU A 189 -1.95 -12.24 -1.85
CA GLU A 189 -3.39 -12.24 -2.05
C GLU A 189 -3.91 -10.84 -2.42
N ARG A 190 -3.46 -9.79 -1.71
CA ARG A 190 -3.81 -8.41 -2.06
C ARG A 190 -3.33 -8.01 -3.46
N ALA A 191 -2.08 -8.33 -3.80
CA ALA A 191 -1.54 -8.04 -5.12
C ALA A 191 -2.29 -8.78 -6.24
N ASP A 192 -2.78 -10.00 -5.99
CA ASP A 192 -3.62 -10.73 -6.93
C ASP A 192 -4.99 -10.05 -7.11
N TYR A 193 -5.61 -9.54 -6.04
CA TYR A 193 -6.84 -8.75 -6.15
C TYR A 193 -6.61 -7.45 -6.92
N ASP A 194 -5.54 -6.72 -6.61
CA ASP A 194 -5.19 -5.47 -7.29
C ASP A 194 -4.94 -5.72 -8.79
N ARG A 195 -4.30 -6.83 -9.16
CA ARG A 195 -4.09 -7.23 -10.55
C ARG A 195 -5.43 -7.45 -11.27
N ILE A 196 -6.35 -8.19 -10.66
CA ILE A 196 -7.67 -8.47 -11.25
C ILE A 196 -8.47 -7.18 -11.43
N ASP A 197 -8.40 -6.25 -10.47
CA ASP A 197 -9.08 -4.97 -10.57
C ASP A 197 -8.52 -4.11 -11.72
N GLN A 198 -7.18 -4.07 -11.86
CA GLN A 198 -6.52 -3.41 -12.99
C GLN A 198 -6.92 -4.03 -14.33
N GLU A 199 -6.96 -5.36 -14.43
CA GLU A 199 -7.39 -6.05 -15.66
C GLU A 199 -8.85 -5.70 -16.02
N ALA A 200 -9.73 -5.59 -15.02
CA ALA A 200 -11.11 -5.17 -15.21
C ALA A 200 -11.21 -3.71 -15.69
N ASP A 201 -10.42 -2.81 -15.10
CA ASP A 201 -10.32 -1.41 -15.50
C ASP A 201 -9.83 -1.26 -16.94
N GLU A 202 -8.75 -1.97 -17.29
CA GLU A 202 -8.24 -1.98 -18.64
C GLU A 202 -9.27 -2.51 -19.64
N TRP A 203 -9.98 -3.57 -19.28
CA TRP A 203 -11.04 -4.11 -20.13
C TRP A 203 -12.16 -3.09 -20.34
N ARG A 204 -12.60 -2.41 -19.27
CA ARG A 204 -13.59 -1.34 -19.34
C ARG A 204 -13.11 -0.19 -20.24
N ALA A 205 -11.87 0.26 -20.05
CA ALA A 205 -11.28 1.31 -20.87
C ALA A 205 -11.24 0.92 -22.36
N LYS A 206 -10.86 -0.32 -22.68
CA LYS A 206 -10.86 -0.85 -24.05
C LYS A 206 -12.28 -0.85 -24.65
N GLN A 207 -13.32 -1.19 -23.88
CA GLN A 207 -14.70 -1.12 -24.38
C GLN A 207 -15.17 0.31 -24.61
N ILE A 208 -14.91 1.21 -23.67
CA ILE A 208 -15.24 2.63 -23.82
C ILE A 208 -14.57 3.21 -25.07
N ALA A 209 -13.29 2.91 -25.30
CA ALA A 209 -12.57 3.34 -26.49
C ALA A 209 -13.19 2.79 -27.79
N LYS A 210 -13.58 1.51 -27.82
CA LYS A 210 -14.29 0.91 -28.97
C LYS A 210 -15.61 1.63 -29.25
N ASP A 211 -16.39 1.94 -28.23
CA ASP A 211 -17.68 2.60 -28.39
C ASP A 211 -17.53 4.07 -28.81
N ILE A 212 -16.51 4.76 -28.31
CA ILE A 212 -16.14 6.10 -28.78
C ILE A 212 -15.76 6.06 -30.27
N ALA A 213 -14.92 5.10 -30.68
CA ALA A 213 -14.50 4.95 -32.06
C ALA A 213 -15.70 4.66 -32.99
N LYS A 214 -16.59 3.73 -32.60
CA LYS A 214 -17.83 3.44 -33.36
C LYS A 214 -18.71 4.68 -33.51
N ARG A 215 -18.92 5.44 -32.42
CA ARG A 215 -19.70 6.69 -32.47
C ARG A 215 -19.07 7.71 -33.40
N LYS A 216 -17.73 7.84 -33.40
CA LYS A 216 -17.03 8.76 -34.31
C LYS A 216 -17.20 8.37 -35.77
N VAL A 217 -17.08 7.08 -36.09
CA VAL A 217 -17.31 6.55 -37.44
C VAL A 217 -18.75 6.80 -37.91
N GLU A 218 -19.74 6.52 -37.06
CA GLU A 218 -21.15 6.76 -37.42
C GLU A 218 -21.43 8.26 -37.60
N SER A 219 -20.86 9.12 -36.75
CA SER A 219 -20.94 10.58 -36.93
C SER A 219 -20.33 11.03 -38.25
N MET A 220 -19.13 10.55 -38.61
CA MET A 220 -18.51 10.84 -39.91
C MET A 220 -19.37 10.37 -41.08
N LYS A 221 -19.98 9.19 -40.97
CA LYS A 221 -20.90 8.65 -41.98
C LYS A 221 -22.15 9.51 -42.15
N GLN A 222 -22.70 10.02 -41.05
CA GLN A 222 -23.83 10.96 -41.10
C GLN A 222 -23.43 12.27 -41.79
N ILE A 223 -22.24 12.81 -41.51
CA ILE A 223 -21.71 14.01 -42.18
C ILE A 223 -21.56 13.75 -43.69
N ALA A 224 -20.93 12.63 -44.08
CA ALA A 224 -20.76 12.27 -45.48
C ALA A 224 -22.10 12.13 -46.22
N ARG A 225 -23.11 11.49 -45.59
CA ARG A 225 -24.46 11.37 -46.15
C ARG A 225 -25.15 12.72 -46.32
N LYS A 226 -25.01 13.63 -45.34
CA LYS A 226 -25.57 14.98 -45.45
C LYS A 226 -24.94 15.74 -46.62
N LYS A 227 -23.61 15.75 -46.71
CA LYS A 227 -22.89 16.40 -47.80
C LYS A 227 -23.28 15.84 -49.17
N ALA A 228 -23.40 14.52 -49.31
CA ALA A 228 -23.82 13.89 -50.55
C ALA A 228 -25.27 14.24 -50.94
N ASN A 229 -26.18 14.32 -49.97
CA ASN A 229 -27.57 14.72 -50.23
C ASN A 229 -27.70 16.20 -50.58
N GLU A 230 -26.91 17.07 -49.96
CA GLU A 230 -26.85 18.50 -50.28
C GLU A 230 -26.34 18.71 -51.72
N GLU A 231 -25.27 18.03 -52.10
CA GLU A 231 -24.73 18.08 -53.46
C GLU A 231 -25.73 17.53 -54.49
N ARG A 232 -26.43 16.43 -54.16
CA ARG A 232 -27.48 15.89 -55.04
C ARG A 232 -28.60 16.90 -55.26
N LYS A 233 -29.08 17.56 -54.20
CA LYS A 233 -30.11 18.61 -54.32
C LYS A 233 -29.63 19.81 -55.13
N ARG A 234 -28.36 20.20 -54.98
CA ARG A 234 -27.75 21.25 -55.78
C ARG A 234 -27.78 20.89 -57.27
N LEU A 235 -27.27 19.71 -57.62
CA LEU A 235 -27.27 19.21 -59.01
C LEU A 235 -28.69 19.05 -59.58
N GLU A 236 -29.64 18.59 -58.77
CA GLU A 236 -31.07 18.51 -59.17
C GLU A 236 -31.60 19.89 -59.57
N SER A 237 -31.30 20.95 -58.80
CA SER A 237 -31.73 22.32 -59.11
C SER A 237 -31.02 22.93 -60.34
N GLU A 238 -29.73 22.65 -60.52
CA GLU A 238 -28.98 23.08 -61.70
C GLU A 238 -29.52 22.40 -62.98
N LEU A 239 -29.87 21.10 -62.89
CA LEU A 239 -30.49 20.36 -63.98
C LEU A 239 -31.89 20.87 -64.31
N GLU A 240 -32.72 21.20 -63.32
CA GLU A 240 -34.04 21.81 -63.54
C GLU A 240 -33.93 23.13 -64.31
N LEU A 241 -32.97 23.99 -63.91
CA LEU A 241 -32.70 25.25 -64.61
C LEU A 241 -32.24 25.01 -66.05
N ALA A 242 -31.32 24.07 -66.27
CA ALA A 242 -30.84 23.72 -67.60
C ALA A 242 -31.99 23.24 -68.52
N LEU A 243 -32.88 22.39 -68.00
CA LEU A 243 -34.07 21.93 -68.73
C LEU A 243 -35.01 23.09 -69.07
N MET A 244 -35.25 24.03 -68.16
CA MET A 244 -36.06 25.22 -68.45
C MET A 244 -35.45 26.07 -69.57
N VAL A 245 -34.13 26.27 -69.54
CA VAL A 245 -33.41 27.02 -70.58
C VAL A 245 -33.52 26.33 -71.94
N GLU A 246 -33.35 25.00 -71.99
CA GLU A 246 -33.52 24.22 -73.22
C GLU A 246 -34.92 24.38 -73.80
N LYS A 247 -35.98 24.29 -72.98
CA LYS A 247 -37.37 24.50 -73.43
C LYS A 247 -37.63 25.93 -73.91
N LEU A 248 -37.06 26.94 -73.26
CA LEU A 248 -37.13 28.32 -73.74
C LEU A 248 -36.42 28.50 -75.09
N GLN A 249 -35.28 27.84 -75.28
CA GLN A 249 -34.52 27.87 -76.52
C GLN A 249 -35.26 27.14 -77.67
N GLU A 250 -35.90 26.01 -77.40
CA GLU A 250 -36.80 25.32 -78.33
C GLU A 250 -37.96 26.24 -78.75
N LEU A 251 -38.65 26.86 -77.78
CA LEU A 251 -39.74 27.80 -78.04
C LEU A 251 -39.29 29.02 -78.86
N ARG A 252 -38.11 29.58 -78.55
CA ARG A 252 -37.50 30.65 -79.35
C ARG A 252 -37.27 30.18 -80.78
N SER A 253 -36.70 29.00 -80.97
CA SER A 253 -36.40 28.43 -82.30
C SER A 253 -37.68 28.27 -83.13
N ILE A 254 -38.75 27.76 -82.53
CA ILE A 254 -40.07 27.63 -83.18
C ILE A 254 -40.63 29.00 -83.56
N ARG A 255 -40.57 29.99 -82.65
CA ARG A 255 -41.06 31.35 -82.91
C ARG A 255 -40.30 32.03 -84.04
N VAL A 256 -38.97 31.93 -84.01
CA VAL A 256 -38.07 32.45 -85.05
C VAL A 256 -38.40 31.83 -86.40
N GLN A 257 -38.56 30.50 -86.47
CA GLN A 257 -38.97 29.82 -87.69
C GLN A 257 -40.35 30.26 -88.18
N LYS A 258 -41.32 30.46 -87.28
CA LYS A 258 -42.65 30.96 -87.63
C LYS A 258 -42.58 32.37 -88.23
N MET A 259 -41.84 33.28 -87.60
CA MET A 259 -41.66 34.66 -88.09
C MET A 259 -40.95 34.70 -89.45
N LYS A 260 -39.91 33.88 -89.62
CA LYS A 260 -39.19 33.73 -90.90
C LYS A 260 -40.11 33.24 -92.03
N LYS A 261 -41.00 32.28 -91.75
CA LYS A 261 -42.02 31.80 -92.70
C LYS A 261 -43.07 32.88 -93.04
N GLN A 262 -43.33 33.82 -92.14
CA GLN A 262 -44.25 34.95 -92.35
C GLN A 262 -43.60 36.13 -93.11
N GLY A 263 -42.35 35.97 -93.57
CA GLY A 263 -41.63 37.01 -94.32
C GLY A 263 -40.96 38.08 -93.45
N HIS A 264 -40.98 37.92 -92.13
CA HIS A 264 -40.25 38.79 -91.21
C HIS A 264 -38.78 38.36 -91.15
N PHE A 265 -37.87 39.24 -91.56
CA PHE A 265 -36.43 39.05 -91.37
C PHE A 265 -36.06 39.44 -89.94
N LEU A 266 -35.35 38.55 -89.25
CA LEU A 266 -34.81 38.85 -87.93
C LEU A 266 -33.48 39.62 -88.10
N PRO A 267 -33.19 40.61 -87.23
CA PRO A 267 -31.92 41.32 -87.27
C PRO A 267 -30.74 40.33 -87.13
N GLU A 268 -29.72 40.43 -87.99
CA GLU A 268 -28.53 39.55 -87.92
C GLU A 268 -27.75 39.72 -86.61
N GLU A 269 -28.00 40.80 -85.88
CA GLU A 269 -27.46 41.07 -84.54
C GLU A 269 -27.88 40.02 -83.51
N ASP A 270 -29.06 39.41 -83.66
CA ASP A 270 -29.60 38.41 -82.72
C ASP A 270 -28.86 37.08 -82.83
N ASP A 271 -28.52 36.67 -84.05
CA ASP A 271 -27.72 35.46 -84.31
C ASP A 271 -26.25 35.67 -83.91
N LYS A 272 -25.70 36.86 -84.18
CA LYS A 272 -24.37 37.28 -83.70
C LYS A 272 -24.31 37.36 -82.17
N TYR A 273 -25.41 37.74 -81.50
CA TYR A 273 -25.48 37.73 -80.04
C TYR A 273 -25.45 36.31 -79.49
N LEU A 274 -26.23 35.38 -80.06
CA LEU A 274 -26.20 33.98 -79.64
C LEU A 274 -24.85 33.31 -79.92
N GLU A 275 -24.18 33.65 -81.02
CA GLU A 275 -22.83 33.19 -81.31
C GLU A 275 -21.82 33.75 -80.30
N ARG A 276 -21.94 35.02 -79.91
CA ARG A 276 -21.15 35.60 -78.81
C ARG A 276 -21.44 34.95 -77.45
N VAL A 277 -22.70 34.64 -77.16
CA VAL A 277 -23.09 33.93 -75.93
C VAL A 277 -22.51 32.53 -75.93
N LYS A 278 -22.59 31.79 -77.04
CA LYS A 278 -21.97 30.47 -77.18
C LYS A 278 -20.45 30.53 -77.02
N ALA A 279 -19.79 31.49 -77.67
CA ALA A 279 -18.34 31.69 -77.54
C ALA A 279 -17.93 32.07 -76.11
N ALA A 280 -18.75 32.87 -75.41
CA ALA A 280 -18.51 33.21 -74.01
C ALA A 280 -18.68 31.99 -73.08
N VAL A 281 -19.70 31.15 -73.30
CA VAL A 281 -19.91 29.90 -72.55
C VAL A 281 -18.77 28.90 -72.79
N GLU A 282 -18.32 28.74 -74.04
CA GLU A 282 -17.19 27.86 -74.38
C GLU A 282 -15.87 28.37 -73.78
N GLU A 283 -15.64 29.68 -73.77
CA GLU A 283 -14.48 30.29 -73.13
C GLU A 283 -14.55 30.17 -71.59
N GLU A 284 -15.72 30.29 -70.98
CA GLU A 284 -15.94 30.03 -69.54
C GLU A 284 -15.64 28.56 -69.19
N GLU A 285 -16.10 27.61 -70.00
CA GLU A 285 -15.79 26.18 -69.83
C GLU A 285 -14.28 25.92 -69.95
N ARG A 286 -13.61 26.56 -70.92
CA ARG A 286 -12.16 26.47 -71.10
C ARG A 286 -11.39 27.07 -69.91
N GLN A 287 -11.88 28.17 -69.34
CA GLN A 287 -11.32 28.79 -68.14
C GLN A 287 -11.54 27.91 -66.90
N ALA A 288 -12.73 27.35 -66.72
CA ALA A 288 -13.04 26.41 -65.66
C ALA A 288 -12.17 25.14 -65.74
N ALA A 289 -11.95 24.59 -66.94
CA ALA A 289 -11.06 23.46 -67.15
C ALA A 289 -9.60 23.79 -66.83
N THR A 290 -9.15 25.00 -67.15
CA THR A 290 -7.80 25.47 -66.81
C THR A 290 -7.65 25.67 -65.30
N ALA A 291 -8.63 26.29 -64.65
CA ALA A 291 -8.66 26.47 -63.19
C ALA A 291 -8.66 25.11 -62.46
N ALA A 292 -9.52 24.17 -62.87
CA ALA A 292 -9.55 22.82 -62.32
C ALA A 292 -8.23 22.07 -62.50
N ARG A 293 -7.55 22.21 -63.65
CA ARG A 293 -6.20 21.66 -63.85
C ARG A 293 -5.18 22.29 -62.90
N THR A 294 -5.23 23.62 -62.70
CA THR A 294 -4.31 24.28 -61.76
C THR A 294 -4.58 23.90 -60.30
N ASP A 295 -5.84 23.73 -59.91
CA ASP A 295 -6.21 23.32 -58.55
C ASP A 295 -5.82 21.85 -58.29
N ALA A 296 -6.02 20.96 -59.27
CA ALA A 296 -5.52 19.59 -59.19
C ALA A 296 -3.98 19.52 -59.06
N VAL A 297 -3.24 20.42 -59.73
CA VAL A 297 -1.78 20.53 -59.58
C VAL A 297 -1.41 21.02 -58.18
N LYS A 298 -2.13 22.00 -57.62
CA LYS A 298 -1.90 22.47 -56.24
C LYS A 298 -2.16 21.37 -55.23
N ASP A 299 -3.25 20.63 -55.37
CA ASP A 299 -3.60 19.51 -54.49
C ASP A 299 -2.56 18.39 -54.57
N ALA A 300 -2.03 18.09 -55.76
CA ALA A 300 -0.94 17.12 -55.92
C ALA A 300 0.36 17.57 -55.25
N ILE A 301 0.70 18.87 -55.31
CA ILE A 301 1.86 19.44 -54.61
C ILE A 301 1.65 19.38 -53.10
N LEU A 302 0.48 19.76 -52.59
CA LEU A 302 0.15 19.69 -51.16
C LEU A 302 0.21 18.26 -50.64
N THR A 303 -0.32 17.30 -51.40
CA THR A 303 -0.29 15.87 -51.06
C THR A 303 1.15 15.32 -51.05
N ALA A 304 2.00 15.78 -51.97
CA ALA A 304 3.41 15.42 -52.02
C ALA A 304 4.23 16.06 -50.87
N GLU A 305 3.92 17.30 -50.47
CA GLU A 305 4.55 17.96 -49.33
C GLU A 305 4.16 17.36 -47.98
N GLU A 306 2.88 16.99 -47.79
CA GLU A 306 2.42 16.30 -46.58
C GLU A 306 3.09 14.93 -46.43
N SER A 307 3.28 14.21 -47.53
CA SER A 307 4.00 12.93 -47.56
C SER A 307 5.49 13.05 -47.23
N ARG A 308 6.10 14.23 -47.45
CA ARG A 308 7.53 14.48 -47.15
C ARG A 308 7.80 14.82 -45.68
N LYS A 309 6.77 15.20 -44.91
CA LYS A 309 6.88 15.57 -43.49
C LYS A 309 6.83 14.38 -42.51
N VAL A 310 6.69 13.15 -43.01
CA VAL A 310 6.66 11.92 -42.22
C VAL A 310 7.78 11.02 -42.77
N PRO A 311 9.05 11.10 -42.30
CA PRO A 311 9.43 10.76 -40.92
C PRO A 311 10.65 11.54 -40.37
N GLN A 312 10.46 12.37 -39.34
CA GLN A 312 11.51 12.77 -38.41
C GLN A 312 10.85 12.98 -37.05
N ASN A 313 10.59 11.88 -36.34
CA ASN A 313 10.37 11.82 -34.89
C ASN A 313 10.22 10.35 -34.46
N GLU A 314 11.23 9.54 -34.77
CA GLU A 314 11.49 8.31 -34.02
C GLU A 314 12.99 8.26 -33.70
N ASN A 315 13.26 8.20 -32.40
CA ASN A 315 14.55 8.06 -31.71
C ASN A 315 15.33 9.37 -31.41
N HIS A 316 15.24 9.86 -30.18
CA HIS A 316 16.41 10.08 -29.30
C HIS A 316 16.01 10.25 -27.83
N HIS A 317 16.94 9.86 -26.98
CA HIS A 317 16.90 9.51 -25.56
C HIS A 317 17.37 10.70 -24.68
N GLU A 318 16.82 10.76 -23.46
CA GLU A 318 17.39 11.30 -22.19
C GLU A 318 17.79 12.78 -21.93
N ASP A 319 17.37 13.21 -20.73
CA ASP A 319 18.04 14.00 -19.69
C ASP A 319 18.08 15.56 -19.73
N GLY A 320 17.86 16.15 -18.54
CA GLY A 320 18.49 17.42 -18.11
C GLY A 320 17.75 18.77 -18.22
N SER A 321 17.17 19.22 -17.10
CA SER A 321 17.37 20.54 -16.44
C SER A 321 16.99 21.90 -17.09
N GLU A 322 16.07 22.59 -16.38
CA GLU A 322 16.06 24.01 -15.94
C GLU A 322 15.71 25.24 -16.83
N ASP A 323 14.56 25.83 -16.47
CA ASP A 323 14.34 27.21 -15.96
C ASP A 323 14.16 28.43 -16.91
N LEU A 324 13.28 29.34 -16.43
CA LEU A 324 12.98 30.73 -16.81
C LEU A 324 12.04 30.97 -18.02
N LYS A 325 11.16 31.97 -18.09
CA LYS A 325 10.44 32.90 -17.18
C LYS A 325 9.59 33.81 -18.11
N ASN A 326 8.37 34.18 -17.66
CA ASN A 326 7.56 35.36 -18.05
C ASN A 326 6.79 35.44 -19.40
N GLY A 327 5.48 35.76 -19.32
CA GLY A 327 4.64 36.37 -20.39
C GLY A 327 4.90 37.88 -20.55
N PRO A 328 3.99 38.77 -21.05
CA PRO A 328 2.54 38.69 -21.40
C PRO A 328 2.27 39.17 -22.87
N THR A 329 1.07 39.31 -23.48
CA THR A 329 0.06 40.40 -23.32
C THR A 329 -1.08 40.28 -24.38
N GLU A 330 -2.27 40.80 -24.01
CA GLU A 330 -3.31 41.52 -24.82
C GLU A 330 -4.13 40.72 -25.88
N ASP A 331 -5.46 40.86 -26.02
CA ASP A 331 -6.22 42.12 -26.06
C ASP A 331 -7.74 41.98 -25.73
N LYS A 332 -8.22 42.88 -24.86
CA LYS A 332 -9.45 43.72 -24.87
C LYS A 332 -10.82 43.12 -25.29
N ASN A 333 -11.78 43.05 -24.34
CA ASN A 333 -12.89 44.02 -24.06
C ASN A 333 -14.23 43.60 -24.73
N LEU A 334 -15.45 43.83 -24.24
CA LEU A 334 -16.00 44.80 -23.28
C LEU A 334 -17.47 44.41 -22.94
N GLY A 335 -17.96 44.83 -21.76
CA GLY A 335 -19.40 45.01 -21.43
C GLY A 335 -19.90 44.09 -20.30
N ASP A 336 -19.71 44.37 -19.01
CA ASP A 336 -20.13 45.50 -18.15
C ASP A 336 -21.54 45.35 -17.55
N VAL A 337 -21.64 45.81 -16.29
CA VAL A 337 -22.77 45.86 -15.33
C VAL A 337 -23.03 44.54 -14.57
N GLY A 338 -22.80 44.40 -13.27
CA GLY A 338 -22.52 45.35 -12.18
C GLY A 338 -23.40 45.01 -10.97
N VAL A 339 -22.88 45.22 -9.75
CA VAL A 339 -23.51 45.06 -8.41
C VAL A 339 -23.39 43.64 -7.82
N SER A 340 -22.36 43.30 -7.03
CA SER A 340 -22.05 43.72 -5.64
C SER A 340 -23.15 43.38 -4.63
N GLU A 341 -22.96 42.32 -3.84
CA GLU A 341 -22.88 42.44 -2.37
C GLU A 341 -22.53 41.12 -1.68
N LYS A 342 -21.78 41.28 -0.59
CA LYS A 342 -21.32 40.27 0.37
C LYS A 342 -22.51 39.72 1.17
N ASN A 343 -22.49 38.43 1.56
CA ASN A 343 -22.48 38.08 2.98
C ASN A 343 -22.25 36.58 3.21
N ASP A 344 -21.43 36.28 4.21
CA ASP A 344 -21.29 34.98 4.86
C ASP A 344 -22.45 34.76 5.84
N GLN A 345 -22.97 33.53 5.96
CA GLN A 345 -23.09 32.76 7.22
C GLN A 345 -24.08 31.59 7.14
N ALA A 346 -23.57 30.43 7.59
CA ALA A 346 -24.13 29.52 8.60
C ALA A 346 -25.37 28.63 8.30
N SER A 347 -25.11 27.34 8.57
CA SER A 347 -25.90 26.41 9.40
C SER A 347 -27.24 25.83 8.93
N GLN A 348 -27.20 24.49 8.85
CA GLN A 348 -28.20 23.52 9.32
C GLN A 348 -29.63 23.63 8.77
N LYS A 349 -30.07 22.59 8.03
CA LYS A 349 -30.95 21.52 8.53
C LYS A 349 -31.45 20.65 7.38
N THR A 350 -31.28 19.35 7.56
CA THR A 350 -32.09 18.27 7.01
C THR A 350 -33.57 18.49 7.30
N GLU A 351 -34.44 18.46 6.29
CA GLU A 351 -35.80 17.93 6.41
C GLU A 351 -36.19 17.14 5.16
N HIS A 352 -36.91 16.05 5.45
CA HIS A 352 -37.39 14.99 4.58
C HIS A 352 -38.66 15.41 3.83
N GLU A 353 -38.76 15.09 2.54
CA GLU A 353 -40.04 14.87 1.84
C GLU A 353 -39.72 13.98 0.61
N GLY A 354 -40.25 12.78 0.41
CA GLY A 354 -41.54 12.24 0.81
C GLY A 354 -42.41 11.95 -0.41
N HIS A 355 -41.91 11.22 -1.43
CA HIS A 355 -42.77 10.72 -2.52
C HIS A 355 -42.94 9.20 -2.45
N LYS A 356 -44.09 8.83 -1.87
CA LYS A 356 -44.73 7.53 -1.88
C LYS A 356 -45.33 7.30 -3.28
N VAL A 357 -44.84 6.29 -4.01
CA VAL A 357 -45.60 5.67 -5.10
C VAL A 357 -45.88 4.23 -4.69
N GLU A 358 -47.16 3.97 -4.45
CA GLU A 358 -47.69 2.65 -4.17
C GLU A 358 -47.53 1.75 -5.39
N GLY A 359 -46.80 0.65 -5.21
CA GLY A 359 -46.73 -0.46 -6.16
C GLY A 359 -46.87 -1.76 -5.36
N LYS A 360 -48.12 -2.15 -5.09
CA LYS A 360 -48.46 -3.42 -4.44
C LYS A 360 -48.21 -4.56 -5.42
N VAL A 361 -47.05 -5.20 -5.32
CA VAL A 361 -46.82 -6.55 -5.86
C VAL A 361 -46.37 -7.42 -4.69
N HIS A 362 -47.25 -8.33 -4.28
CA HIS A 362 -46.93 -9.40 -3.34
C HIS A 362 -45.94 -10.37 -4.01
N GLY A 363 -44.65 -10.08 -3.88
CA GLY A 363 -43.57 -11.03 -4.14
C GLY A 363 -42.96 -11.41 -2.81
N HIS A 364 -42.95 -12.70 -2.49
CA HIS A 364 -42.24 -13.29 -1.37
C HIS A 364 -40.80 -12.77 -1.34
N HIS A 365 -40.49 -11.78 -0.50
CA HIS A 365 -39.10 -11.37 -0.29
C HIS A 365 -38.45 -12.45 0.58
N ASP A 366 -37.49 -13.14 -0.02
CA ASP A 366 -36.76 -14.25 0.60
C ASP A 366 -36.27 -13.91 2.01
N PRO A 367 -36.39 -14.84 2.98
CA PRO A 367 -35.92 -14.66 4.36
C PRO A 367 -34.46 -14.22 4.44
N VAL A 368 -33.65 -14.66 3.47
CA VAL A 368 -32.26 -14.30 3.31
C VAL A 368 -32.12 -12.79 3.10
N ARG A 369 -32.91 -12.18 2.22
CA ARG A 369 -32.78 -10.75 1.92
C ARG A 369 -33.16 -9.87 3.11
N ARG A 370 -34.17 -10.26 3.87
CA ARG A 370 -34.54 -9.60 5.14
C ARG A 370 -33.44 -9.66 6.19
N MET A 371 -32.74 -10.79 6.27
CA MET A 371 -31.61 -10.97 7.19
C MET A 371 -30.43 -10.08 6.78
N TRP A 372 -30.12 -9.98 5.49
CA TRP A 372 -29.05 -9.10 5.00
C TRP A 372 -29.39 -7.61 5.16
N ASP A 373 -30.66 -7.23 4.99
CA ASP A 373 -31.12 -5.86 5.18
C ASP A 373 -30.94 -5.36 6.63
N SER A 374 -30.88 -6.25 7.64
CA SER A 374 -30.61 -5.83 9.02
C SER A 374 -29.16 -5.38 9.26
N PHE A 375 -28.22 -5.83 8.44
CA PHE A 375 -26.81 -5.46 8.52
C PHE A 375 -26.46 -4.25 7.64
N MET A 376 -27.25 -3.98 6.60
CA MET A 376 -26.97 -2.94 5.60
C MET A 376 -27.68 -1.60 5.89
N ARG A 377 -28.52 -1.52 6.93
CA ARG A 377 -29.20 -0.27 7.33
C ARG A 377 -28.28 0.64 8.16
N PRO A 378 -28.40 1.98 8.03
CA PRO A 378 -27.68 2.91 8.90
C PRO A 378 -28.07 2.67 10.37
N GLY A 379 -27.10 2.24 11.19
CA GLY A 379 -27.32 1.82 12.58
C GLY A 379 -27.52 0.30 12.81
N GLY A 380 -27.41 -0.52 11.76
CA GLY A 380 -27.46 -1.99 11.84
C GLY A 380 -26.24 -2.60 12.53
N SER A 381 -26.37 -3.86 12.98
CA SER A 381 -25.27 -4.59 13.60
C SER A 381 -24.16 -4.89 12.59
N ARG A 382 -22.92 -5.01 13.07
CA ARG A 382 -21.74 -5.24 12.22
C ARG A 382 -21.85 -6.62 11.56
N ILE A 383 -21.65 -6.69 10.24
CA ILE A 383 -21.68 -7.94 9.46
C ILE A 383 -20.75 -8.97 10.13
N PRO A 384 -21.23 -10.19 10.48
CA PRO A 384 -20.40 -11.19 11.14
C PRO A 384 -19.23 -11.61 10.25
N GLY A 385 -18.01 -11.64 10.79
CA GLY A 385 -16.78 -12.00 10.06
C GLY A 385 -16.61 -13.50 9.75
N HIS A 386 -17.70 -14.27 9.79
CA HIS A 386 -17.72 -15.70 9.48
C HIS A 386 -18.93 -16.00 8.59
N TRP A 387 -18.75 -16.95 7.66
CA TRP A 387 -19.75 -17.29 6.64
C TRP A 387 -21.05 -17.77 7.27
N VAL A 388 -22.15 -17.05 7.00
CA VAL A 388 -23.50 -17.47 7.40
C VAL A 388 -23.98 -18.52 6.39
N GLN A 389 -24.15 -19.75 6.85
CA GLN A 389 -24.63 -20.84 6.00
C GLN A 389 -26.08 -20.55 5.58
N PRO A 390 -26.39 -20.49 4.27
CA PRO A 390 -27.75 -20.20 3.83
C PRO A 390 -28.69 -21.34 4.26
N PRO A 391 -29.97 -21.06 4.54
CA PRO A 391 -30.95 -22.10 4.79
C PRO A 391 -31.04 -23.03 3.57
N PRO A 392 -31.40 -24.32 3.77
CA PRO A 392 -31.58 -25.26 2.67
C PRO A 392 -32.61 -24.69 1.67
N PRO A 393 -32.38 -24.87 0.36
CA PRO A 393 -33.24 -24.31 -0.67
C PRO A 393 -34.67 -24.81 -0.49
N SER A 394 -35.63 -23.88 -0.55
CA SER A 394 -37.05 -24.13 -0.29
C SER A 394 -37.73 -25.01 -1.35
N ASP A 395 -37.02 -25.38 -2.42
CA ASP A 395 -37.55 -26.06 -3.59
C ASP A 395 -36.49 -26.98 -4.22
N GLU A 396 -36.84 -28.25 -4.44
CA GLU A 396 -35.95 -29.29 -4.98
C GLU A 396 -35.46 -28.98 -6.40
N VAL A 397 -36.29 -28.25 -7.17
CA VAL A 397 -35.94 -27.84 -8.53
C VAL A 397 -34.74 -26.90 -8.52
N TRP A 398 -34.66 -25.96 -7.58
CA TRP A 398 -33.53 -25.04 -7.46
C TRP A 398 -32.27 -25.71 -6.93
N ALA A 399 -32.41 -26.71 -6.06
CA ALA A 399 -31.27 -27.50 -5.57
C ALA A 399 -30.58 -28.30 -6.69
N SER A 400 -31.34 -28.76 -7.69
CA SER A 400 -30.82 -29.53 -8.82
C SER A 400 -29.84 -28.76 -9.72
N TYR A 401 -29.94 -27.41 -9.77
CA TYR A 401 -29.02 -26.57 -10.54
C TYR A 401 -27.68 -26.29 -9.84
N LEU A 402 -27.59 -26.55 -8.52
CA LEU A 402 -26.39 -26.32 -7.72
C LEU A 402 -25.48 -27.55 -7.64
N VAL A 403 -25.96 -28.74 -8.00
CA VAL A 403 -25.17 -29.97 -8.05
C VAL A 403 -24.85 -30.28 -9.49
N GLN A 404 -23.66 -29.87 -9.97
CA GLN A 404 -23.18 -30.36 -11.25
C GLN A 404 -22.93 -31.87 -11.17
N PRO A 405 -23.42 -32.67 -12.14
CA PRO A 405 -23.08 -34.09 -12.20
C PRO A 405 -21.59 -34.25 -12.52
N LYS A 406 -20.94 -35.19 -11.82
CA LYS A 406 -19.55 -35.58 -12.05
C LYS A 406 -19.35 -36.30 -13.36
#